data_AF-A0A7S2ZS09-F1
#
_entry.id   AF-A0A7S2ZS09-F1
#
_cell.length_a   1.000
_cell.length_b   1.000
_cell.length_c   1.000
_cell.angle_alpha   90.00
_cell.angle_beta   90.00
_cell.angle_gamma   90.00
#
_symmetry.space_group_name_H-M   'P 1'
#
loop_
_entity.id
_entity.type
_entity.pdbx_description
1 polymer ?
#
loop_
_entity_poly.entity_id
_entity_poly.type
_entity_poly.pdbx_seq_one_letter_code
_entity_poly.pdbx_strand_id
1 'polypeptide(L)'
;MREGLEIFSPVDNAGRFTDEFCEGSFAGLSVLDEGNQAIIDHVSKRDVLLLEEKYNHKYPYDWRTKKPTIFRATEQWFASVEGFRDQALEAVRGVQWTPEAGEKRIFNMIEGRNDWCISRQRTWGVPIPVFYDGDGEPVLNQQIISRVAELFREHGSDIWWELEAEDLLPEQYRGEGLQKGMDTMDVWFDSGSSWNAVTKQSPEMTFPADVYLEGSDQHRGWFQSSLLTSVATEGQAPYKKVLTHGFVLDQNGLKMSKSVGNVVDPLKLVNGGNNQKTEPAYGADVLRLWVSSVDYSGDVLVGPEIIKTVSDSYRKIRNTLRYIVSNVNDYDPRTGMSFDELPVLDKYMLRRLATIAEDMEAAYETSSFVRLYQGLMRFATVDLSNFYLDIAKDRLYISGTDDYRRRSCQKVLYHLLEILTRSIAPILPHTAEDLWRYVPPWR
;
A
#
# COMPACT_ATOMS: atom_id res chain seq x y z
N MET A 1 13.82 21.33 -26.66
CA MET A 1 14.66 22.33 -25.97
C MET A 1 16.16 22.08 -26.06
N ARG A 2 16.70 20.85 -25.89
CA ARG A 2 18.16 20.58 -26.01
C ARG A 2 18.83 21.20 -27.25
N GLU A 3 18.16 21.15 -28.39
CA GLU A 3 18.65 21.69 -29.66
C GLU A 3 18.04 23.06 -30.03
N GLY A 4 17.36 23.74 -29.09
CA GLY A 4 16.81 25.08 -29.32
C GLY A 4 15.64 25.19 -30.33
N LEU A 5 14.98 24.07 -30.65
CA LEU A 5 13.84 24.07 -31.57
C LEU A 5 12.61 24.75 -30.96
N GLU A 6 11.97 25.59 -31.74
CA GLU A 6 10.68 26.23 -31.43
C GLU A 6 9.58 25.19 -31.26
N ILE A 7 8.66 25.43 -30.32
CA ILE A 7 7.53 24.55 -30.05
C ILE A 7 6.43 24.90 -31.05
N PHE A 8 6.27 24.06 -32.07
CA PHE A 8 5.22 24.21 -33.07
C PHE A 8 4.15 23.13 -32.87
N SER A 9 2.94 23.54 -32.46
CA SER A 9 1.83 22.63 -32.17
C SER A 9 0.47 23.24 -32.58
N PRO A 10 0.22 23.43 -33.89
CA PRO A 10 -0.87 24.24 -34.39
C PRO A 10 -2.21 23.47 -34.43
N VAL A 11 -2.61 22.89 -33.31
CA VAL A 11 -3.81 22.06 -33.15
C VAL A 11 -4.64 22.52 -31.96
N ASP A 12 -5.92 22.77 -32.15
CA ASP A 12 -6.83 23.25 -31.12
C ASP A 12 -7.32 22.13 -30.16
N ASN A 13 -8.16 22.50 -29.18
CA ASN A 13 -8.73 21.57 -28.20
C ASN A 13 -9.71 20.56 -28.79
N ALA A 14 -10.22 20.80 -30.00
CA ALA A 14 -11.10 19.88 -30.71
C ALA A 14 -10.32 18.89 -31.61
N GLY A 15 -8.98 18.97 -31.63
CA GLY A 15 -8.14 18.15 -32.50
C GLY A 15 -8.19 18.62 -33.96
N ARG A 16 -8.33 19.92 -34.19
CA ARG A 16 -8.37 20.54 -35.53
C ARG A 16 -7.17 21.44 -35.74
N PHE A 17 -6.71 21.57 -36.98
CA PHE A 17 -5.64 22.52 -37.31
C PHE A 17 -6.07 23.96 -37.05
N THR A 18 -5.15 24.77 -36.54
CA THR A 18 -5.32 26.22 -36.35
C THR A 18 -4.84 26.99 -37.58
N ASP A 19 -5.09 28.31 -37.60
CA ASP A 19 -4.64 29.21 -38.67
C ASP A 19 -3.12 29.32 -38.78
N GLU A 20 -2.39 28.97 -37.71
CA GLU A 20 -0.93 28.94 -37.68
C GLU A 20 -0.36 27.85 -38.63
N PHE A 21 -1.12 26.78 -38.89
CA PHE A 21 -0.66 25.70 -39.76
C PHE A 21 -0.81 26.05 -41.25
N CYS A 22 0.32 26.15 -41.96
CA CYS A 22 0.38 26.43 -43.39
C CYS A 22 -0.47 27.64 -43.80
N GLU A 23 -0.35 28.75 -43.05
CA GLU A 23 -1.06 30.00 -43.31
C GLU A 23 -2.58 29.83 -43.40
N GLY A 24 -3.12 28.93 -42.57
CA GLY A 24 -4.56 28.65 -42.45
C GLY A 24 -5.15 27.80 -43.57
N SER A 25 -4.34 27.29 -44.49
CA SER A 25 -4.83 26.48 -45.64
C SER A 25 -5.62 25.24 -45.24
N PHE A 26 -5.42 24.74 -44.00
CA PHE A 26 -6.08 23.54 -43.47
C PHE A 26 -6.84 23.82 -42.17
N ALA A 27 -7.02 25.10 -41.81
CA ALA A 27 -7.64 25.48 -40.55
C ALA A 27 -9.03 24.87 -40.38
N GLY A 28 -9.33 24.40 -39.18
CA GLY A 28 -10.59 23.76 -38.83
C GLY A 28 -10.74 22.30 -39.27
N LEU A 29 -9.83 21.73 -40.05
CA LEU A 29 -9.89 20.31 -40.43
C LEU A 29 -9.44 19.39 -39.29
N SER A 30 -10.10 18.25 -39.10
CA SER A 30 -9.71 17.22 -38.11
C SER A 30 -8.33 16.67 -38.47
N VAL A 31 -7.39 16.66 -37.52
CA VAL A 31 -6.01 16.21 -37.79
C VAL A 31 -5.91 14.71 -38.09
N LEU A 32 -6.85 13.91 -37.58
CA LEU A 32 -6.86 12.46 -37.77
C LEU A 32 -7.61 12.01 -39.02
N ASP A 33 -8.54 12.84 -39.51
CA ASP A 33 -9.47 12.48 -40.58
C ASP A 33 -9.24 13.37 -41.82
N GLU A 34 -10.09 14.39 -42.03
CA GLU A 34 -10.10 15.19 -43.27
C GLU A 34 -8.80 15.97 -43.47
N GLY A 35 -8.15 16.40 -42.40
CA GLY A 35 -6.89 17.14 -42.44
C GLY A 35 -5.74 16.29 -42.97
N ASN A 36 -5.62 15.03 -42.54
CA ASN A 36 -4.60 14.11 -43.07
C ASN A 36 -4.76 13.89 -44.58
N GLN A 37 -6.00 13.65 -45.03
CA GLN A 37 -6.26 13.48 -46.47
C GLN A 37 -5.97 14.76 -47.26
N ALA A 38 -6.36 15.93 -46.74
CA ALA A 38 -6.08 17.21 -47.38
C ALA A 38 -4.57 17.49 -47.51
N ILE A 39 -3.78 17.10 -46.52
CA ILE A 39 -2.31 17.20 -46.57
C ILE A 39 -1.76 16.26 -47.63
N ILE A 40 -2.19 14.99 -47.66
CA ILE A 40 -1.78 14.00 -48.67
C ILE A 40 -2.07 14.54 -50.08
N ASP A 41 -3.27 15.05 -50.33
CA ASP A 41 -3.66 15.61 -51.61
C ASP A 41 -2.80 16.84 -51.99
N HIS A 42 -2.46 17.67 -51.00
CA HIS A 42 -1.65 18.86 -51.19
C HIS A 42 -0.19 18.54 -51.55
N VAL A 43 0.43 17.58 -50.86
CA VAL A 43 1.81 17.15 -51.17
C VAL A 43 1.88 16.34 -52.46
N SER A 44 0.83 15.57 -52.78
CA SER A 44 0.71 14.84 -54.06
C SER A 44 0.71 15.80 -55.24
N LYS A 45 -0.04 16.90 -55.15
CA LYS A 45 -0.09 17.95 -56.20
C LYS A 45 1.24 18.67 -56.43
N ARG A 46 2.16 18.61 -55.47
CA ARG A 46 3.48 19.24 -55.52
C ARG A 46 4.59 18.30 -55.98
N ASP A 47 4.26 17.05 -56.32
CA ASP A 47 5.21 16.03 -56.78
C ASP A 47 6.35 15.75 -55.77
N VAL A 48 6.06 15.91 -54.47
CA VAL A 48 7.00 15.60 -53.37
C VAL A 48 6.63 14.33 -52.60
N LEU A 49 5.50 13.70 -52.93
CA LEU A 49 5.05 12.45 -52.32
C LEU A 49 5.72 11.26 -53.03
N LEU A 50 6.65 10.59 -52.33
CA LEU A 50 7.37 9.44 -52.89
C LEU A 50 6.57 8.14 -52.80
N LEU A 51 5.85 7.93 -51.69
CA LEU A 51 5.11 6.70 -51.41
C LEU A 51 3.96 6.99 -50.45
N GLU A 52 2.79 6.42 -50.75
CA GLU A 52 1.65 6.35 -49.85
C GLU A 52 1.26 4.87 -49.66
N GLU A 53 1.30 4.38 -48.42
CA GLU A 53 0.94 3.00 -48.09
C GLU A 53 0.16 2.95 -46.77
N LYS A 54 -0.86 2.10 -46.72
CA LYS A 54 -1.58 1.80 -45.48
C LYS A 54 -0.77 0.81 -44.64
N TYR A 55 -0.37 1.22 -43.44
CA TYR A 55 0.43 0.40 -42.54
C TYR A 55 -0.32 0.07 -41.24
N ASN A 56 -0.26 -1.19 -40.80
CA ASN A 56 -0.88 -1.64 -39.56
C ASN A 56 0.13 -1.58 -38.41
N HIS A 57 -0.22 -0.86 -37.35
CA HIS A 57 0.60 -0.75 -36.14
C HIS A 57 -0.23 -0.59 -34.87
N LYS A 58 0.44 -0.58 -33.71
CA LYS A 58 -0.19 -0.21 -32.44
C LYS A 58 -0.31 1.31 -32.37
N TYR A 59 -1.50 1.79 -32.07
CA TYR A 59 -1.79 3.22 -31.90
C TYR A 59 -2.52 3.44 -30.56
N PRO A 60 -2.29 4.54 -29.84
CA PRO A 60 -2.98 4.81 -28.59
C PRO A 60 -4.43 5.26 -28.81
N TYR A 61 -5.35 4.63 -28.09
CA TYR A 61 -6.78 4.95 -28.11
C TYR A 61 -7.25 5.38 -26.72
N ASP A 62 -8.17 6.34 -26.68
CA ASP A 62 -8.88 6.68 -25.47
C ASP A 62 -9.70 5.47 -25.01
N TRP A 63 -9.46 5.03 -23.78
CA TRP A 63 -10.01 3.79 -23.26
C TRP A 63 -11.53 3.84 -23.03
N ARG A 64 -12.14 5.03 -22.97
CA ARG A 64 -13.58 5.22 -22.74
C ARG A 64 -14.35 5.36 -24.05
N THR A 65 -13.91 6.27 -24.91
CA THR A 65 -14.55 6.59 -26.19
C THR A 65 -14.11 5.66 -27.31
N LYS A 66 -12.98 4.95 -27.14
CA LYS A 66 -12.35 4.10 -28.17
C LYS A 66 -11.98 4.86 -29.44
N LYS A 67 -11.73 6.17 -29.34
CA LYS A 67 -11.22 7.01 -30.42
C LYS A 67 -9.69 7.15 -30.36
N PRO A 68 -9.00 7.40 -31.48
CA PRO A 68 -7.56 7.59 -31.48
C PRO A 68 -7.17 8.86 -30.70
N THR A 69 -5.98 8.85 -30.11
CA THR A 69 -5.43 9.98 -29.35
C THR A 69 -4.27 10.63 -30.10
N ILE A 70 -4.00 11.91 -29.84
CA ILE A 70 -2.87 12.64 -30.43
C ILE A 70 -1.97 13.20 -29.32
N PHE A 71 -0.71 13.44 -29.66
CA PHE A 71 0.20 14.21 -28.81
C PHE A 71 0.14 15.69 -29.22
N ARG A 72 -0.01 16.57 -28.23
CA ARG A 72 -0.05 18.01 -28.41
C ARG A 72 0.70 18.68 -27.26
N ALA A 73 1.43 19.75 -27.55
CA ALA A 73 2.02 20.58 -26.50
C ALA A 73 0.91 21.41 -25.82
N THR A 74 0.89 21.40 -24.49
CA THR A 74 -0.01 22.23 -23.68
C THR A 74 0.76 22.84 -22.53
N GLU A 75 0.35 24.01 -22.08
CA GLU A 75 0.85 24.59 -20.84
C GLU A 75 0.42 23.73 -19.66
N GLN A 76 1.36 23.44 -18.75
CA GLN A 76 1.15 22.57 -17.58
C GLN A 76 2.05 23.05 -16.44
N TRP A 77 1.64 22.76 -15.21
CA TRP A 77 2.42 22.98 -14.01
C TRP A 77 3.34 21.81 -13.72
N PHE A 78 4.61 22.11 -13.43
CA PHE A 78 5.62 21.12 -13.10
C PHE A 78 6.26 21.43 -11.73
N ALA A 79 6.48 20.39 -10.94
CA ALA A 79 7.38 20.44 -9.80
C ALA A 79 8.79 20.05 -10.26
N SER A 80 9.76 20.95 -10.08
CA SER A 80 11.14 20.70 -10.49
C SER A 80 11.81 19.67 -9.59
N VAL A 81 12.03 18.46 -10.11
CA VAL A 81 12.72 17.38 -9.38
C VAL A 81 14.23 17.56 -9.48
N GLU A 82 14.69 18.13 -10.59
CA GLU A 82 16.12 18.38 -10.82
C GLU A 82 16.77 19.21 -9.71
N GLY A 83 16.06 20.22 -9.19
CA GLY A 83 16.57 21.11 -8.14
C GLY A 83 16.91 20.44 -6.80
N PHE A 84 16.35 19.25 -6.51
CA PHE A 84 16.60 18.53 -5.26
C PHE A 84 16.85 17.02 -5.45
N ARG A 85 17.16 16.59 -6.69
CA ARG A 85 17.35 15.17 -7.03
C ARG A 85 18.39 14.50 -6.13
N ASP A 86 19.54 15.13 -5.93
CA ASP A 86 20.63 14.56 -5.13
C ASP A 86 20.24 14.38 -3.66
N GLN A 87 19.48 15.33 -3.10
CA GLN A 87 18.94 15.22 -1.73
C GLN A 87 17.93 14.06 -1.63
N ALA A 88 17.09 13.89 -2.66
CA ALA A 88 16.15 12.78 -2.70
C ALA A 88 16.86 11.42 -2.80
N LEU A 89 17.91 11.32 -3.63
CA LEU A 89 18.73 10.11 -3.74
C LEU A 89 19.47 9.77 -2.45
N GLU A 90 19.96 10.78 -1.72
CA GLU A 90 20.57 10.57 -0.40
C GLU A 90 19.53 10.14 0.64
N ALA A 91 18.35 10.75 0.63
CA ALA A 91 17.25 10.34 1.49
C ALA A 91 16.83 8.88 1.24
N VAL A 92 16.86 8.38 -0.01
CA VAL A 92 16.62 6.95 -0.31
C VAL A 92 17.62 6.05 0.40
N ARG A 93 18.91 6.40 0.41
CA ARG A 93 19.97 5.60 1.05
C ARG A 93 19.83 5.56 2.58
N GLY A 94 19.23 6.60 3.16
CA GLY A 94 18.95 6.68 4.60
C GLY A 94 17.77 5.83 5.08
N VAL A 95 16.98 5.25 4.17
CA VAL A 95 15.79 4.45 4.48
C VAL A 95 16.14 2.96 4.53
N GLN A 96 15.56 2.22 5.47
CA GLN A 96 15.66 0.76 5.48
C GLN A 96 14.62 0.13 4.53
N TRP A 97 15.08 -0.57 3.49
CA TRP A 97 14.22 -1.20 2.49
C TRP A 97 14.08 -2.70 2.73
N THR A 98 12.85 -3.21 2.78
CA THR A 98 12.55 -4.65 2.88
C THR A 98 11.56 -5.04 1.79
N PRO A 99 11.97 -5.81 0.76
CA PRO A 99 13.31 -6.31 0.51
C PRO A 99 14.29 -5.21 0.06
N GLU A 100 15.60 -5.45 0.24
CA GLU A 100 16.68 -4.51 -0.13
C GLU A 100 16.64 -4.07 -1.60
N ALA A 101 16.12 -4.92 -2.49
CA ALA A 101 15.96 -4.59 -3.91
C ALA A 101 15.04 -3.37 -4.16
N GLY A 102 14.18 -3.01 -3.20
CA GLY A 102 13.32 -1.83 -3.27
C GLY A 102 14.11 -0.52 -3.35
N GLU A 103 15.27 -0.44 -2.68
CA GLU A 103 16.15 0.72 -2.72
C GLU A 103 16.60 1.02 -4.16
N LYS A 104 17.20 0.03 -4.83
CA LYS A 104 17.69 0.17 -6.21
C LYS A 104 16.56 0.53 -7.16
N ARG A 105 15.36 -0.03 -6.93
CA ARG A 105 14.18 0.22 -7.75
C ARG A 105 13.76 1.69 -7.69
N ILE A 106 13.62 2.27 -6.49
CA ILE A 106 13.21 3.68 -6.35
C ILE A 106 14.35 4.63 -6.70
N PHE A 107 15.60 4.28 -6.36
CA PHE A 107 16.80 5.06 -6.67
C PHE A 107 16.91 5.33 -8.17
N ASN A 108 16.92 4.26 -8.97
CA ASN A 108 17.03 4.36 -10.43
C ASN A 108 15.84 5.13 -11.05
N MET A 109 14.65 5.04 -10.43
CA MET A 109 13.49 5.79 -10.90
C MET A 109 13.62 7.29 -10.64
N ILE A 110 14.19 7.70 -9.51
CA ILE A 110 14.41 9.12 -9.19
C ILE A 110 15.57 9.67 -10.01
N GLU A 111 16.64 8.91 -10.18
CA GLU A 111 17.83 9.29 -10.96
C GLU A 111 17.45 9.62 -12.41
N GLY A 112 16.63 8.78 -13.05
CA GLY A 112 16.17 8.98 -14.43
C GLY A 112 14.94 9.87 -14.59
N ARG A 113 14.42 10.48 -13.52
CA ARG A 113 13.16 11.24 -13.55
C ARG A 113 13.38 12.70 -13.99
N ASN A 114 12.59 13.12 -14.97
CA ASN A 114 12.38 14.52 -15.33
C ASN A 114 11.38 15.19 -14.37
N ASP A 115 11.14 16.48 -14.57
CA ASP A 115 10.17 17.23 -13.76
C ASP A 115 8.78 16.62 -13.75
N TRP A 116 8.12 16.73 -12.61
CA TRP A 116 6.84 16.09 -12.36
C TRP A 116 5.71 17.03 -12.78
N CYS A 117 4.98 16.67 -13.85
CA CYS A 117 3.74 17.36 -14.21
C CYS A 117 2.66 17.14 -13.14
N ILE A 118 2.35 18.19 -12.38
CA ILE A 118 1.43 18.18 -11.25
C ILE A 118 0.02 18.69 -11.61
N SER A 119 -0.18 19.32 -12.77
CA SER A 119 -1.51 19.80 -13.20
C SER A 119 -2.33 18.73 -13.91
N ARG A 120 -3.65 18.80 -13.74
CA ARG A 120 -4.66 17.98 -14.42
C ARG A 120 -5.85 18.86 -14.79
N GLN A 121 -6.32 18.74 -16.03
CA GLN A 121 -7.52 19.44 -16.51
C GLN A 121 -8.76 18.64 -16.11
N ARG A 122 -9.04 18.60 -14.80
CA ARG A 122 -10.18 17.88 -14.20
C ARG A 122 -10.83 18.75 -13.14
N THR A 123 -12.13 18.58 -12.96
CA THR A 123 -12.91 19.27 -11.93
C THR A 123 -12.84 18.59 -10.56
N TRP A 124 -12.49 17.31 -10.50
CA TRP A 124 -12.33 16.57 -9.24
C TRP A 124 -10.85 16.46 -8.86
N GLY A 125 -10.47 17.18 -7.79
CA GLY A 125 -9.12 17.24 -7.24
C GLY A 125 -8.90 18.55 -6.48
N VAL A 126 -7.77 18.66 -5.77
CA VAL A 126 -7.38 19.91 -5.11
C VAL A 126 -6.96 20.94 -6.19
N PRO A 127 -7.55 22.14 -6.24
CA PRO A 127 -7.14 23.16 -7.22
C PRO A 127 -5.71 23.62 -7.01
N ILE A 128 -5.00 23.93 -8.10
CA ILE A 128 -3.70 24.63 -8.00
C ILE A 128 -4.01 26.09 -7.67
N PRO A 129 -3.50 26.64 -6.55
CA PRO A 129 -3.90 27.95 -6.04
C PRO A 129 -3.19 29.10 -6.78
N VAL A 130 -3.33 29.14 -8.10
CA VAL A 130 -2.73 30.15 -8.99
C VAL A 130 -3.78 31.05 -9.60
N PHE A 131 -3.41 32.30 -9.82
CA PHE A 131 -4.19 33.28 -10.55
C PHE A 131 -3.41 33.73 -11.79
N TYR A 132 -4.08 34.37 -12.73
CA TYR A 132 -3.52 34.86 -13.98
C TYR A 132 -3.92 36.32 -14.18
N ASP A 133 -2.99 37.14 -14.67
CA ASP A 133 -3.30 38.52 -15.05
C ASP A 133 -4.00 38.62 -16.42
N GLY A 134 -4.24 39.85 -16.89
CA GLY A 134 -4.90 40.09 -18.18
C GLY A 134 -4.11 39.62 -19.41
N ASP A 135 -2.80 39.41 -19.27
CA ASP A 135 -1.91 38.90 -20.32
C ASP A 135 -1.77 37.37 -20.26
N GLY A 136 -2.33 36.73 -19.22
CA GLY A 136 -2.26 35.28 -19.01
C GLY A 136 -1.01 34.83 -18.24
N GLU A 137 -0.25 35.76 -17.65
CA GLU A 137 0.92 35.43 -16.85
C GLU A 137 0.52 34.98 -15.44
N PRO A 138 1.18 33.95 -14.86
CA PRO A 138 0.79 33.40 -13.57
C PRO A 138 1.20 34.32 -12.41
N VAL A 139 0.22 34.69 -11.60
CA VAL A 139 0.37 35.39 -10.32
C VAL A 139 0.26 34.38 -9.17
N LEU A 140 1.42 33.98 -8.65
CA LEU A 140 1.54 32.99 -7.56
C LEU A 140 2.63 33.42 -6.57
N ASN A 141 2.25 33.60 -5.30
CA ASN A 141 3.18 33.93 -4.23
C ASN A 141 2.69 33.43 -2.86
N GLN A 142 3.55 33.55 -1.84
CA GLN A 142 3.26 33.05 -0.49
C GLN A 142 1.99 33.64 0.13
N GLN A 143 1.67 34.91 -0.13
CA GLN A 143 0.49 35.56 0.47
C GLN A 143 -0.79 34.99 -0.12
N ILE A 144 -0.83 34.81 -1.45
CA ILE A 144 -1.94 34.16 -2.15
C ILE A 144 -2.11 32.71 -1.67
N ILE A 145 -1.03 31.93 -1.68
CA ILE A 145 -1.07 30.52 -1.25
C ILE A 145 -1.57 30.40 0.19
N SER A 146 -1.08 31.25 1.09
CA SER A 146 -1.48 31.21 2.51
C SER A 146 -2.96 31.55 2.68
N ARG A 147 -3.46 32.56 1.98
CA ARG A 147 -4.88 32.95 2.00
C ARG A 147 -5.77 31.81 1.51
N VAL A 148 -5.42 31.18 0.39
CA VAL A 148 -6.19 30.05 -0.17
C VAL A 148 -6.13 28.85 0.78
N ALA A 149 -4.97 28.56 1.38
CA ALA A 149 -4.83 27.50 2.36
C ALA A 149 -5.69 27.72 3.62
N GLU A 150 -5.84 28.96 4.08
CA GLU A 150 -6.76 29.32 5.17
C GLU A 150 -8.21 29.06 4.79
N LEU A 151 -8.64 29.50 3.59
CA LEU A 151 -9.98 29.25 3.08
C LEU A 151 -10.27 27.75 2.95
N PHE A 152 -9.31 26.97 2.45
CA PHE A 152 -9.46 25.52 2.32
C PHE A 152 -9.54 24.83 3.68
N ARG A 153 -8.86 25.36 4.71
CA ARG A 153 -8.95 24.85 6.07
C ARG A 153 -10.32 25.09 6.70
N GLU A 154 -10.95 26.21 6.38
CA GLU A 154 -12.27 26.58 6.93
C GLU A 154 -13.44 25.93 6.18
N HIS A 155 -13.37 25.90 4.84
CA HIS A 155 -14.50 25.54 3.98
C HIS A 155 -14.28 24.29 3.12
N GLY A 156 -13.07 23.75 3.09
CA GLY A 156 -12.68 22.71 2.13
C GLY A 156 -12.28 23.31 0.77
N SER A 157 -11.79 22.46 -0.13
CA SER A 157 -11.30 22.89 -1.46
C SER A 157 -12.40 23.35 -2.42
N ASP A 158 -13.65 22.95 -2.18
CA ASP A 158 -14.80 23.28 -3.04
C ASP A 158 -15.06 24.79 -3.11
N ILE A 159 -14.65 25.53 -2.06
CA ILE A 159 -14.73 26.99 -2.00
C ILE A 159 -14.03 27.68 -3.18
N TRP A 160 -13.01 27.03 -3.77
CA TRP A 160 -12.34 27.52 -4.98
C TRP A 160 -13.29 27.65 -6.17
N TRP A 161 -14.27 26.76 -6.28
CA TRP A 161 -15.23 26.74 -7.38
C TRP A 161 -16.46 27.60 -7.09
N GLU A 162 -16.81 27.75 -5.81
CA GLU A 162 -17.97 28.52 -5.37
C GLU A 162 -17.74 30.04 -5.35
N LEU A 163 -16.52 30.48 -5.00
CA LEU A 163 -16.18 31.89 -4.92
C LEU A 163 -15.60 32.44 -6.21
N GLU A 164 -15.78 33.74 -6.42
CA GLU A 164 -15.10 34.48 -7.48
C GLU A 164 -13.62 34.72 -7.13
N ALA A 165 -12.80 35.02 -8.13
CA ALA A 165 -11.36 35.21 -7.94
C ALA A 165 -11.04 36.28 -6.88
N GLU A 166 -11.80 37.38 -6.87
CA GLU A 166 -11.68 38.50 -5.93
C GLU A 166 -11.84 38.07 -4.45
N ASP A 167 -12.72 37.13 -4.17
CA ASP A 167 -13.01 36.67 -2.80
C ASP A 167 -11.96 35.67 -2.29
N LEU A 168 -11.28 34.98 -3.21
CA LEU A 168 -10.18 34.07 -2.94
C LEU A 168 -8.84 34.80 -2.71
N LEU A 169 -8.70 36.02 -3.25
CA LEU A 169 -7.48 36.81 -3.16
C LEU A 169 -7.32 37.54 -1.82
N PRO A 170 -6.07 37.77 -1.37
CA PRO A 170 -5.78 38.75 -0.32
C PRO A 170 -6.22 40.16 -0.74
N GLU A 171 -6.57 41.01 0.23
CA GLU A 171 -7.13 42.35 0.01
C GLU A 171 -6.33 43.21 -0.98
N GLN A 172 -5.00 43.14 -0.92
CA GLN A 172 -4.12 43.97 -1.75
C GLN A 172 -4.13 43.62 -3.25
N TYR A 173 -4.60 42.41 -3.62
CA TYR A 173 -4.69 41.96 -5.01
C TYR A 173 -6.11 42.10 -5.57
N ARG A 174 -7.05 42.63 -4.77
CA ARG A 174 -8.43 42.81 -5.20
C ARG A 174 -8.56 43.98 -6.16
N GLY A 175 -9.36 43.82 -7.20
CA GLY A 175 -9.58 44.82 -8.25
C GLY A 175 -8.49 44.86 -9.31
N GLU A 176 -7.51 43.95 -9.26
CA GLU A 176 -6.48 43.79 -10.31
C GLU A 176 -7.00 43.02 -11.53
N GLY A 177 -8.22 42.47 -11.47
CA GLY A 177 -8.83 41.74 -12.59
C GLY A 177 -8.21 40.36 -12.83
N LEU A 178 -7.58 39.78 -11.80
CA LEU A 178 -6.96 38.47 -11.86
C LEU A 178 -7.99 37.35 -12.03
N GLN A 179 -7.64 36.34 -12.82
CA GLN A 179 -8.48 35.17 -13.08
C GLN A 179 -7.92 33.95 -12.35
N LYS A 180 -8.77 33.18 -11.67
CA LYS A 180 -8.34 31.95 -10.97
C LYS A 180 -8.04 30.82 -11.98
N GLY A 181 -7.02 30.02 -11.68
CA GLY A 181 -6.69 28.82 -12.46
C GLY A 181 -7.75 27.72 -12.35
N MET A 182 -7.85 26.92 -13.41
CA MET A 182 -8.84 25.84 -13.53
C MET A 182 -8.23 24.44 -13.41
N ASP A 183 -6.91 24.34 -13.29
CA ASP A 183 -6.22 23.06 -13.12
C ASP A 183 -6.31 22.54 -11.68
N THR A 184 -6.41 21.22 -11.55
CA THR A 184 -6.28 20.50 -10.28
C THR A 184 -4.94 19.80 -10.16
N MET A 185 -4.54 19.47 -8.94
CA MET A 185 -3.33 18.73 -8.65
C MET A 185 -3.46 17.25 -9.03
N ASP A 186 -2.33 16.65 -9.38
CA ASP A 186 -2.18 15.22 -9.57
C ASP A 186 -2.50 14.48 -8.27
N VAL A 187 -3.25 13.38 -8.34
CA VAL A 187 -3.63 12.58 -7.16
C VAL A 187 -2.42 11.97 -6.43
N TRP A 188 -1.29 11.85 -7.11
CA TRP A 188 -0.02 11.48 -6.48
C TRP A 188 0.55 12.59 -5.61
N PHE A 189 0.25 13.86 -5.89
CA PHE A 189 0.57 14.99 -5.02
C PHE A 189 -0.29 14.96 -3.77
N ASP A 190 -1.60 14.73 -3.91
CA ASP A 190 -2.52 14.59 -2.78
C ASP A 190 -2.04 13.50 -1.82
N SER A 191 -1.91 12.26 -2.32
CA SER A 191 -1.42 11.14 -1.52
C SER A 191 0.03 11.34 -1.04
N GLY A 192 0.89 11.91 -1.88
CA GLY A 192 2.27 12.23 -1.55
C GLY A 192 2.39 13.22 -0.39
N SER A 193 1.43 14.12 -0.22
CA SER A 193 1.41 15.08 0.89
C SER A 193 0.83 14.52 2.21
N SER A 194 0.42 13.25 2.24
CA SER A 194 -0.18 12.62 3.42
C SER A 194 0.73 12.59 4.65
N TRP A 195 2.05 12.54 4.48
CA TRP A 195 2.99 12.65 5.60
C TRP A 195 2.85 13.99 6.34
N ASN A 196 2.48 15.07 5.63
CA ASN A 196 2.25 16.36 6.23
C ASN A 196 0.81 16.48 6.74
N ALA A 197 -0.16 16.16 5.88
CA ALA A 197 -1.58 16.32 6.16
C ALA A 197 -2.09 15.41 7.30
N VAL A 198 -1.46 14.25 7.50
CA VAL A 198 -1.86 13.25 8.50
C VAL A 198 -0.76 13.05 9.53
N THR A 199 0.42 12.58 9.13
CA THR A 199 1.45 12.13 10.09
C THR A 199 2.06 13.27 10.90
N LYS A 200 2.45 14.37 10.25
CA LYS A 200 3.09 15.52 10.92
C LYS A 200 2.11 16.37 11.71
N GLN A 201 0.84 16.44 11.29
CA GLN A 201 -0.21 17.21 11.96
C GLN A 201 -0.91 16.45 13.10
N SER A 202 -0.82 15.11 13.13
CA SER A 202 -1.44 14.32 14.18
C SER A 202 -0.62 14.37 15.48
N PRO A 203 -1.24 14.66 16.64
CA PRO A 203 -0.56 14.60 17.94
C PRO A 203 -0.23 13.16 18.38
N GLU A 204 -0.82 12.16 17.74
CA GLU A 204 -0.64 10.74 18.05
C GLU A 204 0.46 10.08 17.20
N MET A 205 0.98 10.77 16.18
CA MET A 205 1.94 10.23 15.23
C MET A 205 3.29 10.96 15.31
N THR A 206 4.32 10.31 14.80
CA THR A 206 5.67 10.89 14.74
C THR A 206 6.11 11.00 13.28
N PHE A 207 6.67 12.15 12.93
CA PHE A 207 7.36 12.36 11.66
C PHE A 207 8.89 12.32 11.90
N PRO A 208 9.65 11.53 11.12
CA PRO A 208 9.20 10.61 10.06
C PRO A 208 8.54 9.33 10.63
N ALA A 209 7.62 8.75 9.86
CA ALA A 209 6.91 7.52 10.23
C ALA A 209 7.89 6.33 10.35
N ASP A 210 7.64 5.40 11.27
CA ASP A 210 8.54 4.25 11.44
C ASP A 210 8.52 3.30 10.24
N VAL A 211 7.35 3.06 9.64
CA VAL A 211 7.17 2.14 8.52
C VAL A 211 6.15 2.67 7.53
N TYR A 212 6.48 2.65 6.24
CA TYR A 212 5.52 2.63 5.14
C TYR A 212 5.40 1.20 4.60
N LEU A 213 4.18 0.74 4.33
CA LEU A 213 3.89 -0.63 3.90
C LEU A 213 2.89 -0.62 2.75
N GLU A 214 3.31 -0.98 1.54
CA GLU A 214 2.41 -1.07 0.38
C GLU A 214 2.94 -2.03 -0.70
N GLY A 215 2.14 -2.23 -1.74
CA GLY A 215 2.47 -3.03 -2.91
C GLY A 215 3.65 -2.49 -3.73
N SER A 216 4.29 -3.39 -4.48
CA SER A 216 5.48 -3.08 -5.27
C SER A 216 5.30 -1.96 -6.32
N ASP A 217 4.07 -1.71 -6.77
CA ASP A 217 3.70 -0.61 -7.66
C ASP A 217 3.94 0.77 -7.04
N GLN A 218 3.91 0.89 -5.71
CA GLN A 218 4.05 2.18 -5.01
C GLN A 218 5.46 2.78 -5.07
N HIS A 219 6.47 2.03 -5.54
CA HIS A 219 7.78 2.61 -5.89
C HIS A 219 7.70 3.68 -6.99
N ARG A 220 6.67 3.62 -7.84
CA ARG A 220 6.36 4.64 -8.88
C ARG A 220 5.22 5.56 -8.49
N GLY A 221 4.54 5.25 -7.39
CA GLY A 221 3.37 5.95 -6.89
C GLY A 221 3.69 6.59 -5.55
N TRP A 222 3.00 6.13 -4.51
CA TRP A 222 2.93 6.79 -3.23
C TRP A 222 4.26 6.91 -2.48
N PHE A 223 5.13 5.90 -2.53
CA PHE A 223 6.45 5.99 -1.88
C PHE A 223 7.26 7.13 -2.48
N GLN A 224 7.29 7.19 -3.82
CA GLN A 224 8.06 8.19 -4.53
C GLN A 224 7.46 9.59 -4.37
N SER A 225 6.14 9.77 -4.51
CA SER A 225 5.55 11.09 -4.35
C SER A 225 5.65 11.60 -2.90
N SER A 226 5.53 10.71 -1.91
CA SER A 226 5.75 11.07 -0.50
C SER A 226 7.20 11.47 -0.25
N LEU A 227 8.16 10.71 -0.75
CA LEU A 227 9.58 11.04 -0.65
C LEU A 227 9.88 12.40 -1.28
N LEU A 228 9.45 12.62 -2.53
CA LEU A 228 9.76 13.85 -3.26
C LEU A 228 9.17 15.08 -2.56
N THR A 229 7.90 15.02 -2.14
CA THR A 229 7.25 16.15 -1.46
C THR A 229 7.86 16.43 -0.08
N SER A 230 8.21 15.39 0.69
CA SER A 230 8.86 15.52 1.99
C SER A 230 10.29 16.05 1.87
N VAL A 231 11.09 15.55 0.94
CA VAL A 231 12.46 16.04 0.73
C VAL A 231 12.45 17.49 0.25
N ALA A 232 11.54 17.85 -0.67
CA ALA A 232 11.43 19.22 -1.17
C ALA A 232 11.07 20.25 -0.09
N THR A 233 10.39 19.84 0.99
CA THR A 233 9.89 20.77 2.03
C THR A 233 10.60 20.65 3.37
N GLU A 234 11.06 19.45 3.73
CA GLU A 234 11.67 19.11 5.03
C GLU A 234 13.11 18.59 4.90
N GLY A 235 13.61 18.33 3.68
CA GLY A 235 14.97 17.83 3.46
C GLY A 235 15.21 16.38 3.90
N GLN A 236 14.17 15.61 4.23
CA GLN A 236 14.28 14.22 4.70
C GLN A 236 13.16 13.33 4.16
N ALA A 237 13.37 12.01 4.19
CA ALA A 237 12.35 11.03 3.85
C ALA A 237 11.20 11.03 4.89
N PRO A 238 9.95 10.78 4.49
CA PRO A 238 8.81 10.78 5.41
C PRO A 238 8.66 9.47 6.20
N TYR A 239 9.52 8.49 5.93
CA TYR A 239 9.52 7.16 6.53
C TYR A 239 10.94 6.69 6.86
N LYS A 240 11.11 5.93 7.94
CA LYS A 240 12.38 5.31 8.35
C LYS A 240 12.60 3.96 7.67
N LYS A 241 11.52 3.19 7.50
CA LYS A 241 11.54 1.87 6.85
C LYS A 241 10.44 1.78 5.79
N VAL A 242 10.71 1.07 4.71
CA VAL A 242 9.72 0.70 3.69
C VAL A 242 9.65 -0.81 3.59
N LEU A 243 8.46 -1.36 3.86
CA LEU A 243 8.14 -2.75 3.62
C LEU A 243 7.31 -2.87 2.35
N THR A 244 7.77 -3.67 1.40
CA THR A 244 7.10 -3.87 0.13
C THR A 244 6.60 -5.29 0.03
N HIS A 245 5.34 -5.45 -0.39
CA HIS A 245 4.79 -6.74 -0.76
C HIS A 245 4.49 -6.85 -2.26
N GLY A 246 4.46 -8.08 -2.77
CA GLY A 246 3.98 -8.39 -4.12
C GLY A 246 2.46 -8.31 -4.24
N PHE A 247 1.96 -8.63 -5.43
CA PHE A 247 0.53 -8.70 -5.71
C PHE A 247 -0.07 -10.04 -5.28
N VAL A 248 -1.35 -10.01 -4.97
CA VAL A 248 -2.14 -11.24 -4.78
C VAL A 248 -2.65 -11.72 -6.15
N LEU A 249 -2.31 -12.95 -6.50
CA LEU A 249 -2.71 -13.64 -7.72
C LEU A 249 -3.66 -14.81 -7.37
N ASP A 250 -4.40 -15.31 -8.36
CA ASP A 250 -5.20 -16.51 -8.16
C ASP A 250 -4.33 -17.76 -7.95
N GLN A 251 -4.95 -18.91 -7.64
CA GLN A 251 -4.25 -20.17 -7.42
C GLN A 251 -3.42 -20.69 -8.60
N ASN A 252 -3.64 -20.16 -9.81
CA ASN A 252 -2.91 -20.50 -11.02
C ASN A 252 -1.80 -19.47 -11.35
N GLY A 253 -1.62 -18.44 -10.51
CA GLY A 253 -0.67 -17.36 -10.76
C GLY A 253 -1.14 -16.31 -11.77
N LEU A 254 -2.44 -16.22 -12.04
CA LEU A 254 -3.00 -15.21 -12.93
C LEU A 254 -3.48 -13.99 -12.15
N LYS A 255 -3.34 -12.81 -12.77
CA LYS A 255 -3.90 -11.57 -12.21
C LYS A 255 -5.42 -11.71 -12.08
N MET A 256 -5.93 -11.40 -10.89
CA MET A 256 -7.37 -11.46 -10.63
C MET A 256 -8.11 -10.37 -11.40
N SER A 257 -9.21 -10.73 -12.06
CA SER A 257 -10.10 -9.78 -12.72
C SER A 257 -11.55 -10.26 -12.73
N LYS A 258 -12.50 -9.33 -12.60
CA LYS A 258 -13.94 -9.66 -12.61
C LYS A 258 -14.37 -10.34 -13.91
N SER A 259 -13.79 -9.97 -15.04
CA SER A 259 -14.09 -10.54 -16.37
C SER A 259 -13.64 -11.99 -16.52
N VAL A 260 -12.52 -12.37 -15.90
CA VAL A 260 -12.02 -13.76 -15.91
C VAL A 260 -12.73 -14.61 -14.85
N GLY A 261 -13.33 -13.98 -13.84
CA GLY A 261 -14.08 -14.67 -12.78
C GLY A 261 -13.21 -15.35 -11.74
N ASN A 262 -11.91 -15.06 -11.71
CA ASN A 262 -10.93 -15.63 -10.77
C ASN A 262 -10.70 -14.76 -9.52
N VAL A 263 -11.60 -13.83 -9.21
CA VAL A 263 -11.48 -12.94 -8.04
C VAL A 263 -11.84 -13.72 -6.78
N VAL A 264 -10.96 -13.67 -5.79
CA VAL A 264 -11.25 -14.15 -4.44
C VAL A 264 -11.65 -12.95 -3.57
N ASP A 265 -12.91 -12.93 -3.13
CA ASP A 265 -13.44 -11.89 -2.24
C ASP A 265 -13.05 -12.17 -0.78
N PRO A 266 -12.27 -11.28 -0.12
CA PRO A 266 -11.88 -11.46 1.28
C PRO A 266 -13.07 -11.61 2.24
N LEU A 267 -14.15 -10.86 2.03
CA LEU A 267 -15.33 -10.93 2.90
C LEU A 267 -16.06 -12.26 2.72
N LYS A 268 -16.05 -12.81 1.51
CA LYS A 268 -16.62 -14.13 1.23
C LYS A 268 -15.80 -15.25 1.89
N LEU A 269 -14.47 -15.12 1.95
CA LEU A 269 -13.63 -16.07 2.71
C LEU A 269 -13.94 -16.01 4.21
N VAL A 270 -14.11 -14.80 4.75
CA VAL A 270 -14.36 -14.60 6.18
C VAL A 270 -15.75 -15.06 6.59
N ASN A 271 -16.79 -14.61 5.87
CA ASN A 271 -18.20 -14.81 6.24
C ASN A 271 -18.83 -16.05 5.59
N GLY A 272 -18.14 -16.67 4.63
CA GLY A 272 -18.70 -17.72 3.78
C GLY A 272 -19.50 -17.15 2.61
N GLY A 273 -19.77 -18.02 1.64
CA GLY A 273 -20.62 -17.71 0.49
C GLY A 273 -22.07 -18.19 0.67
N ASN A 274 -22.84 -18.09 -0.41
CA ASN A 274 -24.25 -18.51 -0.42
C ASN A 274 -24.41 -20.01 -0.16
N ASN A 275 -23.43 -20.83 -0.54
CA ASN A 275 -23.40 -22.25 -0.28
C ASN A 275 -22.25 -22.59 0.68
N GLN A 276 -22.55 -22.66 1.98
CA GLN A 276 -21.54 -22.93 3.01
C GLN A 276 -20.86 -24.31 2.90
N LYS A 277 -21.41 -25.27 2.13
CA LYS A 277 -20.74 -26.55 1.90
C LYS A 277 -19.54 -26.41 0.97
N THR A 278 -19.63 -25.52 -0.01
CA THR A 278 -18.57 -25.26 -0.98
C THR A 278 -17.75 -24.01 -0.63
N GLU A 279 -18.35 -23.09 0.13
CA GLU A 279 -17.80 -21.78 0.48
C GLU A 279 -18.00 -21.53 1.99
N PRO A 280 -17.36 -22.32 2.86
CA PRO A 280 -17.53 -22.19 4.30
C PRO A 280 -16.98 -20.86 4.80
N ALA A 281 -17.52 -20.39 5.92
CA ALA A 281 -16.96 -19.26 6.66
C ALA A 281 -15.66 -19.70 7.34
N TYR A 282 -14.52 -19.29 6.80
CA TYR A 282 -13.21 -19.61 7.39
C TYR A 282 -12.88 -18.67 8.56
N GLY A 283 -13.46 -17.47 8.59
CA GLY A 283 -13.19 -16.46 9.59
C GLY A 283 -11.92 -15.64 9.33
N ALA A 284 -11.83 -14.47 9.98
CA ALA A 284 -10.75 -13.51 9.78
C ALA A 284 -9.37 -14.08 10.16
N ASP A 285 -9.30 -14.87 11.23
CA ASP A 285 -8.04 -15.47 11.69
C ASP A 285 -7.43 -16.44 10.67
N VAL A 286 -8.25 -17.19 9.91
CA VAL A 286 -7.72 -18.06 8.85
C VAL A 286 -7.14 -17.24 7.71
N LEU A 287 -7.80 -16.14 7.31
CA LEU A 287 -7.26 -15.23 6.30
C LEU A 287 -5.95 -14.58 6.77
N ARG A 288 -5.87 -14.12 8.02
CA ARG A 288 -4.64 -13.55 8.59
C ARG A 288 -3.52 -14.60 8.73
N LEU A 289 -3.87 -15.85 9.07
CA LEU A 289 -2.91 -16.94 9.08
C LEU A 289 -2.34 -17.19 7.68
N TRP A 290 -3.18 -17.12 6.63
CA TRP A 290 -2.72 -17.21 5.24
C TRP A 290 -1.72 -16.09 4.93
N VAL A 291 -2.02 -14.84 5.29
CA VAL A 291 -1.08 -13.71 5.13
C VAL A 291 0.25 -13.99 5.81
N SER A 292 0.24 -14.54 7.02
CA SER A 292 1.49 -14.90 7.72
C SER A 292 2.23 -16.08 7.10
N SER A 293 1.56 -16.93 6.32
CA SER A 293 2.14 -18.16 5.76
C SER A 293 2.88 -17.97 4.44
N VAL A 294 2.68 -16.83 3.77
CA VAL A 294 3.23 -16.54 2.45
C VAL A 294 4.49 -15.68 2.54
N ASP A 295 5.42 -15.90 1.60
CA ASP A 295 6.54 -14.98 1.38
C ASP A 295 6.03 -13.78 0.57
N TYR A 296 5.69 -12.69 1.26
CA TYR A 296 5.13 -11.49 0.65
C TYR A 296 6.14 -10.71 -0.20
N SER A 297 7.43 -11.03 -0.17
CA SER A 297 8.44 -10.29 -0.96
C SER A 297 8.25 -10.45 -2.47
N GLY A 298 7.58 -11.52 -2.89
CA GLY A 298 7.09 -11.74 -4.25
C GLY A 298 5.57 -11.76 -4.34
N ASP A 299 5.06 -12.03 -5.54
CA ASP A 299 3.63 -12.23 -5.74
C ASP A 299 3.16 -13.51 -5.02
N VAL A 300 1.98 -13.44 -4.39
CA VAL A 300 1.45 -14.50 -3.53
C VAL A 300 0.15 -15.06 -4.11
N LEU A 301 -0.09 -16.35 -3.89
CA LEU A 301 -1.26 -17.04 -4.44
C LEU A 301 -2.38 -17.16 -3.42
N VAL A 302 -3.61 -16.97 -3.87
CA VAL A 302 -4.82 -17.23 -3.08
C VAL A 302 -5.83 -18.05 -3.87
N GLY A 303 -6.50 -18.98 -3.19
CA GLY A 303 -7.58 -19.77 -3.77
C GLY A 303 -8.20 -20.75 -2.78
N PRO A 304 -9.32 -21.40 -3.13
CA PRO A 304 -10.07 -22.27 -2.23
C PRO A 304 -9.22 -23.38 -1.58
N GLU A 305 -8.38 -24.07 -2.35
CA GLU A 305 -7.56 -25.17 -1.83
C GLU A 305 -6.42 -24.67 -0.91
N ILE A 306 -5.84 -23.51 -1.23
CA ILE A 306 -4.83 -22.87 -0.37
C ILE A 306 -5.46 -22.49 0.97
N ILE A 307 -6.60 -21.81 0.95
CA ILE A 307 -7.28 -21.39 2.18
C ILE A 307 -7.76 -22.59 2.99
N LYS A 308 -8.24 -23.66 2.34
CA LYS A 308 -8.60 -24.90 3.01
C LYS A 308 -7.41 -25.51 3.77
N THR A 309 -6.23 -25.54 3.14
CA THR A 309 -5.00 -26.02 3.78
C THR A 309 -4.59 -25.16 4.98
N VAL A 310 -4.73 -23.84 4.86
CA VAL A 310 -4.48 -22.90 5.97
C VAL A 310 -5.51 -23.10 7.09
N SER A 311 -6.77 -23.36 6.76
CA SER A 311 -7.83 -23.66 7.74
C SER A 311 -7.53 -24.94 8.54
N ASP A 312 -7.02 -25.98 7.89
CA ASP A 312 -6.58 -27.20 8.58
C ASP A 312 -5.41 -26.93 9.53
N SER A 313 -4.46 -26.07 9.11
CA SER A 313 -3.35 -25.62 9.94
C SER A 313 -3.83 -24.81 11.15
N TYR A 314 -4.75 -23.86 10.93
CA TYR A 314 -5.42 -23.11 11.99
C TYR A 314 -6.12 -24.04 13.00
N ARG A 315 -6.88 -25.03 12.51
CA ARG A 315 -7.54 -26.03 13.37
C ARG A 315 -6.53 -26.80 14.21
N LYS A 316 -5.37 -27.17 13.67
CA LYS A 316 -4.32 -27.85 14.43
C LYS A 316 -3.78 -26.97 15.57
N ILE A 317 -3.50 -25.71 15.31
CA ILE A 317 -3.10 -24.72 16.33
C ILE A 317 -4.20 -24.61 17.40
N ARG A 318 -5.44 -24.33 17.00
CA ARG A 318 -6.58 -24.14 17.90
C ARG A 318 -6.86 -25.38 18.76
N ASN A 319 -6.81 -26.58 18.18
CA ASN A 319 -7.02 -27.82 18.92
C ASN A 319 -5.92 -28.08 19.96
N THR A 320 -4.67 -27.72 19.64
CA THR A 320 -3.53 -27.83 20.56
C THR A 320 -3.72 -26.88 21.74
N LEU A 321 -4.06 -25.61 21.48
CA LEU A 321 -4.31 -24.61 22.52
C LEU A 321 -5.55 -24.96 23.36
N ARG A 322 -6.63 -25.47 22.72
CA ARG A 322 -7.82 -25.95 23.44
C ARG A 322 -7.47 -27.08 24.41
N TYR A 323 -6.64 -28.04 24.00
CA TYR A 323 -6.19 -29.12 24.89
C TYR A 323 -5.49 -28.56 26.13
N ILE A 324 -4.61 -27.57 25.94
CA ILE A 324 -3.89 -26.91 27.04
C ILE A 324 -4.88 -26.23 27.98
N VAL A 325 -5.81 -25.43 27.45
CA VAL A 325 -6.88 -24.75 28.21
C VAL A 325 -7.67 -25.74 29.07
N SER A 326 -8.09 -26.87 28.50
CA SER A 326 -8.89 -27.87 29.22
C SER A 326 -8.15 -28.56 30.37
N ASN A 327 -6.82 -28.38 30.48
CA ASN A 327 -5.99 -29.03 31.49
C ASN A 327 -5.38 -28.05 32.51
N VAL A 328 -5.73 -26.76 32.46
CA VAL A 328 -5.23 -25.72 33.40
C VAL A 328 -6.34 -25.01 34.18
N ASN A 329 -7.59 -25.44 34.02
CA ASN A 329 -8.77 -24.79 34.62
C ASN A 329 -8.77 -24.78 36.16
N ASP A 330 -8.15 -25.76 36.80
CA ASP A 330 -8.03 -25.89 38.26
C ASP A 330 -6.61 -25.60 38.78
N TYR A 331 -5.76 -24.98 37.95
CA TYR A 331 -4.41 -24.60 38.33
C TYR A 331 -4.36 -23.16 38.83
N ASP A 332 -3.83 -22.94 40.04
CA ASP A 332 -3.56 -21.61 40.58
C ASP A 332 -2.08 -21.25 40.35
N PRO A 333 -1.75 -20.26 39.49
CA PRO A 333 -0.37 -19.87 39.23
C PRO A 333 0.33 -19.23 40.44
N ARG A 334 -0.41 -18.77 41.47
CA ARG A 334 0.14 -18.12 42.67
C ARG A 334 0.72 -19.11 43.67
N THR A 335 0.25 -20.36 43.64
CA THR A 335 0.71 -21.45 44.52
C THR A 335 1.62 -22.44 43.78
N GLY A 336 2.18 -22.03 42.63
CA GLY A 336 3.01 -22.90 41.79
C GLY A 336 4.38 -23.21 42.38
N MET A 337 4.96 -24.33 41.96
CA MET A 337 6.33 -24.74 42.30
C MET A 337 7.40 -23.91 41.57
N SER A 338 8.62 -23.87 42.10
CA SER A 338 9.78 -23.24 41.45
C SER A 338 10.26 -24.04 40.23
N PHE A 339 11.12 -23.43 39.41
CA PHE A 339 11.70 -24.11 38.25
C PHE A 339 12.55 -25.33 38.68
N ASP A 340 13.31 -25.22 39.77
CA ASP A 340 14.23 -26.27 40.20
C ASP A 340 13.52 -27.53 40.67
N GLU A 341 12.29 -27.38 41.17
CA GLU A 341 11.42 -28.47 41.58
C GLU A 341 10.80 -29.22 40.40
N LEU A 342 10.94 -28.75 39.16
CA LEU A 342 10.32 -29.41 38.01
C LEU A 342 11.07 -30.68 37.55
N PRO A 343 10.35 -31.70 37.06
CA PRO A 343 10.96 -32.82 36.35
C PRO A 343 11.76 -32.36 35.13
N VAL A 344 12.79 -33.13 34.75
CA VAL A 344 13.67 -32.82 33.61
C VAL A 344 12.89 -32.60 32.32
N LEU A 345 11.85 -33.40 32.08
CA LEU A 345 10.97 -33.26 30.91
C LEU A 345 10.25 -31.90 30.87
N ASP A 346 9.79 -31.43 32.03
CA ASP A 346 9.06 -30.17 32.17
C ASP A 346 10.01 -28.97 32.02
N LYS A 347 11.22 -29.06 32.60
CA LYS A 347 12.30 -28.10 32.39
C LYS A 347 12.70 -28.00 30.91
N TYR A 348 12.81 -29.15 30.24
CA TYR A 348 13.07 -29.21 28.81
C TYR A 348 11.99 -28.47 28.02
N MET A 349 10.71 -28.75 28.28
CA MET A 349 9.62 -28.11 27.53
C MET A 349 9.56 -26.60 27.76
N LEU A 350 9.80 -26.13 29.00
CA LEU A 350 9.92 -24.69 29.26
C LEU A 350 11.09 -24.04 28.52
N ARG A 351 12.24 -24.72 28.43
CA ARG A 351 13.37 -24.23 27.63
C ARG A 351 13.02 -24.17 26.14
N ARG A 352 12.31 -25.18 25.62
CA ARG A 352 11.82 -25.18 24.23
C ARG A 352 10.83 -24.05 23.97
N LEU A 353 9.94 -23.76 24.92
CA LEU A 353 9.02 -22.63 24.87
C LEU A 353 9.76 -21.29 24.82
N ALA A 354 10.80 -21.12 25.64
CA ALA A 354 11.63 -19.91 25.60
C ALA A 354 12.28 -19.71 24.23
N THR A 355 12.88 -20.78 23.66
CA THR A 355 13.50 -20.72 22.33
C THR A 355 12.51 -20.35 21.24
N ILE A 356 11.31 -20.96 21.21
CA ILE A 356 10.33 -20.60 20.18
C ILE A 356 9.79 -19.18 20.37
N ALA A 357 9.66 -18.70 21.61
CA ALA A 357 9.25 -17.32 21.87
C ALA A 357 10.29 -16.31 21.34
N GLU A 358 11.59 -16.56 21.59
CA GLU A 358 12.70 -15.78 21.04
C GLU A 358 12.70 -15.80 19.49
N ASP A 359 12.50 -16.97 18.88
CA ASP A 359 12.42 -17.11 17.41
C ASP A 359 11.23 -16.33 16.82
N MET A 360 10.07 -16.35 17.49
CA MET A 360 8.87 -15.63 17.07
C MET A 360 9.02 -14.11 17.20
N GLU A 361 9.65 -13.64 18.28
CA GLU A 361 9.97 -12.23 18.49
C GLU A 361 10.92 -11.72 17.40
N ALA A 362 12.00 -12.46 17.12
CA ALA A 362 12.92 -12.12 16.02
C ALA A 362 12.22 -12.11 14.64
N ALA A 363 11.25 -12.99 14.42
CA ALA A 363 10.45 -12.99 13.20
C ALA A 363 9.54 -11.74 13.09
N TYR A 364 8.99 -11.23 14.19
CA TYR A 364 8.25 -9.96 14.20
C TYR A 364 9.17 -8.77 13.91
N GLU A 365 10.33 -8.68 14.57
CA GLU A 365 11.30 -7.59 14.38
C GLU A 365 11.80 -7.49 12.94
N THR A 366 11.98 -8.65 12.29
CA THR A 366 12.41 -8.74 10.89
C THR A 366 11.25 -8.75 9.89
N SER A 367 10.00 -8.62 10.36
CA SER A 367 8.78 -8.75 9.55
C SER A 367 8.74 -10.04 8.72
N SER A 368 9.35 -11.12 9.21
CA SER A 368 9.40 -12.43 8.54
C SER A 368 8.28 -13.34 9.05
N PHE A 369 7.04 -12.98 8.71
CA PHE A 369 5.85 -13.69 9.20
C PHE A 369 5.81 -15.18 8.79
N VAL A 370 6.40 -15.53 7.65
CA VAL A 370 6.52 -16.93 7.20
C VAL A 370 7.34 -17.79 8.16
N ARG A 371 8.41 -17.23 8.75
CA ARG A 371 9.23 -17.92 9.76
C ARG A 371 8.43 -18.13 11.04
N LEU A 372 7.65 -17.12 11.44
CA LEU A 372 6.74 -17.24 12.57
C LEU A 372 5.73 -18.36 12.35
N TYR A 373 5.04 -18.37 11.20
CA TYR A 373 4.07 -19.40 10.85
C TYR A 373 4.69 -20.81 10.90
N GLN A 374 5.85 -21.01 10.26
CA GLN A 374 6.54 -22.30 10.23
C GLN A 374 7.00 -22.74 11.63
N GLY A 375 7.56 -21.81 12.41
CA GLY A 375 8.00 -22.06 13.79
C GLY A 375 6.84 -22.49 14.69
N LEU A 376 5.74 -21.74 14.66
CA LEU A 376 4.53 -22.03 15.43
C LEU A 376 3.94 -23.40 15.04
N MET A 377 3.81 -23.68 13.75
CA MET A 377 3.26 -24.95 13.26
C MET A 377 4.13 -26.15 13.65
N ARG A 378 5.46 -26.01 13.55
CA ARG A 378 6.41 -27.05 13.96
C ARG A 378 6.30 -27.29 15.46
N PHE A 379 6.27 -26.23 16.28
CA PHE A 379 6.19 -26.34 17.72
C PHE A 379 4.87 -26.98 18.17
N ALA A 380 3.73 -26.53 17.62
CA ALA A 380 2.42 -27.09 17.93
C ALA A 380 2.30 -28.58 17.54
N THR A 381 2.91 -28.99 16.43
CA THR A 381 2.80 -30.36 15.93
C THR A 381 3.82 -31.30 16.58
N VAL A 382 5.10 -30.96 16.50
CA VAL A 382 6.20 -31.86 16.87
C VAL A 382 6.46 -31.81 18.37
N ASP A 383 6.77 -30.64 18.91
CA ASP A 383 7.15 -30.49 20.32
C ASP A 383 5.95 -30.71 21.26
N LEU A 384 4.77 -30.16 20.90
CA LEU A 384 3.57 -30.25 21.74
C LEU A 384 2.74 -31.49 21.44
N SER A 385 2.03 -31.52 20.31
CA SER A 385 1.00 -32.54 20.06
C SER A 385 1.56 -33.97 19.98
N ASN A 386 2.70 -34.18 19.33
CA ASN A 386 3.25 -35.51 19.10
C ASN A 386 4.12 -36.01 20.27
N PHE A 387 4.55 -35.11 21.16
CA PHE A 387 5.50 -35.43 22.21
C PHE A 387 4.97 -35.05 23.60
N TYR A 388 5.06 -33.78 23.98
CA TYR A 388 4.86 -33.40 25.37
C TYR A 388 3.42 -33.58 25.84
N LEU A 389 2.43 -33.19 25.02
CA LEU A 389 1.02 -33.31 25.37
C LEU A 389 0.55 -34.77 25.36
N ASP A 390 1.17 -35.65 24.57
CA ASP A 390 0.84 -37.07 24.57
C ASP A 390 1.33 -37.75 25.85
N ILE A 391 2.58 -37.50 26.24
CA ILE A 391 3.15 -37.99 27.51
C ILE A 391 2.43 -37.37 28.72
N ALA A 392 1.98 -36.12 28.60
CA ALA A 392 1.27 -35.42 29.68
C ALA A 392 -0.05 -36.10 30.07
N LYS A 393 -0.73 -36.82 29.17
CA LYS A 393 -2.03 -37.48 29.45
C LYS A 393 -1.97 -38.41 30.65
N ASP A 394 -0.91 -39.21 30.78
CA ASP A 394 -0.74 -40.11 31.94
C ASP A 394 -0.73 -39.32 33.25
N ARG A 395 0.03 -38.22 33.29
CA ARG A 395 0.14 -37.37 34.48
C ARG A 395 -1.16 -36.62 34.78
N LEU A 396 -1.82 -36.09 33.76
CA LEU A 396 -3.00 -35.25 33.89
C LEU A 396 -4.26 -36.04 34.22
N TYR A 397 -4.40 -37.26 33.67
CA TYR A 397 -5.65 -38.04 33.77
C TYR A 397 -5.63 -39.11 34.86
N ILE A 398 -4.45 -39.58 35.27
CA ILE A 398 -4.33 -40.67 36.24
C ILE A 398 -4.00 -40.16 37.64
N SER A 399 -3.18 -39.10 37.76
CA SER A 399 -2.75 -38.60 39.06
C SER A 399 -3.88 -37.85 39.79
N GLY A 400 -3.80 -37.80 41.12
CA GLY A 400 -4.73 -37.00 41.94
C GLY A 400 -4.67 -35.50 41.61
N THR A 401 -5.71 -34.76 41.99
CA THR A 401 -5.85 -33.31 41.69
C THR A 401 -4.63 -32.50 42.12
N ASP A 402 -4.12 -32.78 43.32
CA ASP A 402 -3.00 -32.08 43.95
C ASP A 402 -1.67 -32.85 43.91
N ASP A 403 -1.62 -33.93 43.12
CA ASP A 403 -0.41 -34.72 42.95
C ASP A 403 0.68 -33.90 42.26
N TYR A 404 1.92 -34.00 42.77
CA TYR A 404 3.09 -33.30 42.23
C TYR A 404 3.25 -33.53 40.72
N ARG A 405 3.05 -34.75 40.21
CA ARG A 405 3.20 -35.08 38.79
C ARG A 405 2.22 -34.31 37.91
N ARG A 406 1.00 -34.08 38.42
CA ARG A 406 -0.04 -33.30 37.73
C ARG A 406 0.26 -31.81 37.83
N ARG A 407 0.54 -31.31 39.04
CA ARG A 407 0.81 -29.88 39.27
C ARG A 407 2.07 -29.38 38.54
N SER A 408 3.12 -30.19 38.44
CA SER A 408 4.32 -29.85 37.64
C SER A 408 3.99 -29.70 36.16
N CYS A 409 3.19 -30.62 35.62
CA CYS A 409 2.73 -30.58 34.24
C CYS A 409 1.84 -29.36 33.97
N GLN A 410 0.90 -29.07 34.87
CA GLN A 410 0.00 -27.92 34.73
C GLN A 410 0.74 -26.59 34.75
N LYS A 411 1.82 -26.46 35.53
CA LYS A 411 2.69 -25.27 35.48
C LYS A 411 3.25 -25.02 34.08
N VAL A 412 3.73 -26.08 33.40
CA VAL A 412 4.24 -25.96 32.02
C VAL A 412 3.11 -25.61 31.05
N LEU A 413 1.95 -26.27 31.16
CA LEU A 413 0.79 -25.98 30.34
C LEU A 413 0.30 -24.53 30.50
N TYR A 414 0.32 -24.00 31.73
CA TYR A 414 -0.02 -22.61 32.00
C TYR A 414 0.92 -21.66 31.26
N HIS A 415 2.24 -21.85 31.38
CA HIS A 415 3.21 -21.00 30.67
C HIS A 415 3.10 -21.13 29.15
N LEU A 416 2.86 -22.34 28.63
CA LEU A 416 2.57 -22.56 27.22
C LEU A 416 1.35 -21.75 26.77
N LEU A 417 0.25 -21.79 27.53
CA LEU A 417 -0.96 -21.05 27.20
C LEU A 417 -0.72 -19.54 27.23
N GLU A 418 -0.13 -19.01 28.30
CA GLU A 418 0.09 -17.57 28.47
C GLU A 418 0.99 -17.02 27.35
N ILE A 419 2.15 -17.66 27.12
CA ILE A 419 3.15 -17.18 26.16
C ILE A 419 2.62 -17.33 24.73
N LEU A 420 2.11 -18.51 24.35
CA LEU A 420 1.61 -18.71 22.98
C LEU A 420 0.43 -17.81 22.66
N THR A 421 -0.49 -17.56 23.61
CA THR A 421 -1.62 -16.66 23.40
C THR A 421 -1.17 -15.24 23.08
N ARG A 422 -0.16 -14.73 23.80
CA ARG A 422 0.44 -13.42 23.50
C ARG A 422 1.20 -13.42 22.18
N SER A 423 1.98 -14.45 21.92
CA SER A 423 2.80 -14.54 20.70
C SER A 423 1.98 -14.65 19.42
N ILE A 424 0.77 -15.23 19.46
CA ILE A 424 -0.10 -15.32 18.27
C ILE A 424 -1.02 -14.11 18.11
N ALA A 425 -1.21 -13.26 19.13
CA ALA A 425 -2.19 -12.18 19.12
C ALA A 425 -2.08 -11.22 17.91
N PRO A 426 -0.88 -10.83 17.43
CA PRO A 426 -0.78 -9.98 16.25
C PRO A 426 -1.29 -10.63 14.96
N ILE A 427 -1.30 -11.97 14.87
CA ILE A 427 -1.72 -12.72 13.67
C ILE A 427 -3.14 -13.29 13.83
N LEU A 428 -3.47 -13.84 14.98
CA LEU A 428 -4.75 -14.48 15.31
C LEU A 428 -5.47 -13.74 16.44
N PRO A 429 -5.85 -12.46 16.25
CA PRO A 429 -6.36 -11.62 17.32
C PRO A 429 -7.64 -12.19 17.95
N HIS A 430 -8.55 -12.77 17.17
CA HIS A 430 -9.81 -13.29 17.71
C HIS A 430 -9.58 -14.55 18.55
N THR A 431 -8.72 -15.44 18.08
CA THR A 431 -8.35 -16.66 18.80
C THR A 431 -7.55 -16.35 20.05
N ALA A 432 -6.62 -15.39 19.98
CA ALA A 432 -5.85 -14.97 21.15
C ALA A 432 -6.77 -14.39 22.23
N GLU A 433 -7.70 -13.51 21.86
CA GLU A 433 -8.66 -12.91 22.80
C GLU A 433 -9.61 -13.97 23.39
N ASP A 434 -10.07 -14.94 22.59
CA ASP A 434 -10.89 -16.07 23.06
C ASP A 434 -10.10 -16.92 24.07
N LEU A 435 -8.84 -17.25 23.77
CA LEU A 435 -7.97 -18.01 24.68
C LEU A 435 -7.65 -17.25 25.97
N TRP A 436 -7.44 -15.93 25.89
CA TRP A 436 -7.07 -15.10 27.02
C TRP A 436 -8.10 -15.17 28.16
N ARG A 437 -9.38 -15.34 27.84
CA ARG A 437 -10.47 -15.52 28.80
C ARG A 437 -10.34 -16.78 29.67
N TYR A 438 -9.55 -17.75 29.21
CA TYR A 438 -9.32 -19.01 29.91
C TYR A 438 -7.91 -19.12 30.51
N VAL A 439 -7.07 -18.09 30.35
CA VAL A 439 -5.78 -18.03 31.05
C VAL A 439 -6.07 -17.79 32.53
N PRO A 440 -5.64 -18.69 33.44
CA PRO A 440 -5.79 -18.47 34.87
C PRO A 440 -5.17 -17.12 35.28
N PRO A 441 -5.91 -16.25 35.99
CA PRO A 441 -5.40 -14.93 36.34
C PRO A 441 -4.20 -15.06 37.30
N TRP A 442 -3.18 -14.23 37.08
CA TRP A 442 -2.03 -14.13 37.98
C TRP A 442 -2.29 -13.23 39.21
N ARG A 443 -3.46 -12.57 39.27
CA ARG A 443 -3.94 -11.75 40.40
C ARG A 443 -5.24 -12.31 40.94
#